data_AF-A0A9P7K7C5-F1
#
_entry.id   AF-A0A9P7K7C5-F1
#
_cell.length_a   1.000
_cell.length_b   1.000
_cell.length_c   1.000
_cell.angle_alpha   90.00
_cell.angle_beta   90.00
_cell.angle_gamma   90.00
#
_symmetry.space_group_name_H-M   'P 1'
#
loop_
_entity.id
_entity.type
_entity.pdbx_description
1 polymer ?
#
loop_
_entity_poly.entity_id
_entity_poly.type
_entity_poly.pdbx_seq_one_letter_code
_entity_poly.pdbx_strand_id
1 'polypeptide(L)'
;MHGRKPLDPTSQRGPEIHIPAVKCMTFTRAVFPRIVIPYTLLVQNLDADIETLIEADPDAYIAIVPFGAGNKYFRDNPRANANILAFIKSLELHEEGDSLSVAKALPRNKPNQKREFEKPWTMILSGAGKNLRDYLVWHQTFAVHPELTFSALPFDKDLQSWVIMNISGDLVEKSREAQVNALGAIKHKLWRNPAFRSYADRLLAAQNVAGSTSERACRATKTFDVTYIETQDSEGNPAPIWQLTGKPLTKDPI
;
A
#
# COMPACT_ATOMS: atom_id res chain seq x y z
N MET A 1 -23.80 21.16 -8.57
CA MET A 1 -23.36 20.56 -7.29
C MET A 1 -22.10 19.75 -7.56
N HIS A 2 -20.96 20.18 -7.02
CA HIS A 2 -19.68 19.53 -7.25
C HIS A 2 -19.62 18.19 -6.52
N GLY A 3 -19.60 17.09 -7.27
CA GLY A 3 -19.29 15.78 -6.72
C GLY A 3 -17.89 15.83 -6.10
N ARG A 4 -17.79 15.64 -4.78
CA ARG A 4 -16.49 15.37 -4.16
C ARG A 4 -15.99 14.06 -4.75
N LYS A 5 -14.89 14.11 -5.50
CA LYS A 5 -14.16 12.90 -5.88
C LYS A 5 -13.77 12.15 -4.59
N PRO A 6 -13.87 10.81 -4.56
CA PRO A 6 -13.26 10.02 -3.51
C PRO A 6 -11.82 10.48 -3.32
N LEU A 7 -11.39 10.62 -2.07
CA LEU A 7 -9.98 10.87 -1.74
C LEU A 7 -9.23 9.55 -1.88
N ASP A 8 -9.15 9.04 -3.12
CA ASP A 8 -8.33 7.87 -3.40
C ASP A 8 -6.88 8.35 -3.45
N PRO A 9 -6.02 7.94 -2.50
CA PRO A 9 -4.62 8.32 -2.54
C PRO A 9 -4.00 7.75 -3.82
N THR A 10 -3.22 8.56 -4.52
CA THR A 10 -2.48 8.16 -5.72
C THR A 10 -0.98 8.02 -5.43
N SER A 11 -0.25 7.36 -6.31
CA SER A 11 1.21 7.46 -6.36
C SER A 11 1.66 8.89 -6.72
N GLN A 12 2.98 9.14 -6.68
CA GLN A 12 3.61 10.44 -6.99
C GLN A 12 3.21 11.55 -6.01
N ARG A 13 3.31 11.29 -4.69
CA ARG A 13 2.92 12.24 -3.64
C ARG A 13 4.04 13.16 -3.19
N GLY A 14 3.68 14.39 -2.85
CA GLY A 14 4.63 15.43 -2.47
C GLY A 14 5.12 16.20 -3.69
N PRO A 15 6.19 17.02 -3.53
CA PRO A 15 6.74 17.76 -4.65
C PRO A 15 7.22 16.81 -5.75
N GLU A 16 7.02 17.22 -7.00
CA GLU A 16 7.51 16.46 -8.15
C GLU A 16 9.02 16.29 -8.04
N ILE A 17 9.47 15.04 -8.05
CA ILE A 17 10.89 14.70 -8.09
C ILE A 17 11.33 14.73 -9.54
N HIS A 18 12.54 15.22 -9.80
CA HIS A 18 13.11 15.26 -11.13
C HIS A 18 12.97 13.90 -11.83
N ILE A 19 12.22 13.88 -12.93
CA ILE A 19 11.95 12.66 -13.68
C ILE A 19 13.19 12.30 -14.50
N PRO A 20 13.79 11.12 -14.32
CA PRO A 20 14.98 10.74 -15.07
C PRO A 20 14.71 10.70 -16.58
N ALA A 21 15.71 11.08 -17.36
CA ALA A 21 15.75 10.80 -18.79
C ALA A 21 16.05 9.31 -18.96
N VAL A 22 15.02 8.49 -19.09
CA VAL A 22 15.18 7.03 -19.18
C VAL A 22 15.72 6.70 -20.57
N LYS A 23 16.94 6.16 -20.63
CA LYS A 23 17.61 5.89 -21.92
C LYS A 23 17.33 4.51 -22.50
N CYS A 24 17.01 3.52 -21.67
CA CYS A 24 17.13 2.11 -22.07
C CYS A 24 15.82 1.29 -21.97
N MET A 25 15.00 1.49 -20.94
CA MET A 25 13.73 0.76 -20.79
C MET A 25 12.55 1.71 -20.65
N THR A 26 11.65 1.71 -21.63
CA THR A 26 10.40 2.46 -21.51
C THR A 26 9.49 1.81 -20.47
N PHE A 27 8.78 2.63 -19.72
CA PHE A 27 7.74 2.18 -18.80
C PHE A 27 6.60 3.20 -18.80
N THR A 28 5.44 2.77 -18.35
CA THR A 28 4.27 3.64 -18.29
C THR A 28 4.45 4.68 -17.19
N ARG A 29 4.57 5.95 -17.58
CA ARG A 29 4.57 7.11 -16.68
C ARG A 29 3.13 7.53 -16.38
N ALA A 30 2.42 6.70 -15.63
CA ALA A 30 1.06 6.98 -15.19
C ALA A 30 1.01 7.15 -13.67
N VAL A 31 0.01 7.91 -13.23
CA VAL A 31 -0.37 7.99 -11.82
C VAL A 31 -1.28 6.80 -11.53
N PHE A 32 -0.87 5.94 -10.59
CA PHE A 32 -1.62 4.75 -10.18
C PHE A 32 -2.28 4.98 -8.81
N PRO A 33 -3.31 4.19 -8.44
CA PRO A 33 -3.77 4.15 -7.06
C PRO A 33 -2.63 3.80 -6.11
N ARG A 34 -2.56 4.50 -4.96
CA ARG A 34 -1.51 4.29 -3.96
C ARG A 34 -1.68 2.92 -3.34
N ILE A 35 -0.63 2.11 -3.41
CA ILE A 35 -0.55 0.85 -2.70
C ILE A 35 0.03 1.11 -1.31
N VAL A 36 -0.64 0.60 -0.28
CA VAL A 36 -0.14 0.61 1.09
C VAL A 36 -0.14 -0.82 1.60
N ILE A 37 1.05 -1.36 1.87
CA ILE A 37 1.23 -2.65 2.51
C ILE A 37 1.85 -2.39 3.89
N PRO A 38 1.16 -2.74 4.98
CA PRO A 38 1.70 -2.58 6.33
C PRO A 38 3.06 -3.24 6.49
N TYR A 39 3.94 -2.62 7.28
CA TYR A 39 5.27 -3.14 7.62
C TYR A 39 5.23 -4.64 7.97
N THR A 40 4.29 -5.03 8.85
CA THR A 40 4.14 -6.42 9.31
C THR A 40 3.88 -7.41 8.18
N LEU A 41 3.22 -6.99 7.10
CA LEU A 41 3.02 -7.83 5.91
C LEU A 41 4.24 -7.84 4.99
N LEU A 42 4.95 -6.71 4.88
CA LEU A 42 6.18 -6.63 4.09
C LEU A 42 7.28 -7.55 4.65
N VAL A 43 7.38 -7.66 5.97
CA VAL A 43 8.41 -8.48 6.65
C VAL A 43 7.96 -9.89 6.99
N GLN A 44 6.66 -10.20 6.88
CA GLN A 44 6.07 -11.47 7.35
C GLN A 44 6.79 -12.73 6.83
N ASN A 45 7.27 -12.68 5.59
CA ASN A 45 7.92 -13.81 4.95
C ASN A 45 9.45 -13.72 4.99
N LEU A 46 10.03 -12.66 5.54
CA LEU A 46 11.49 -12.49 5.61
C LEU A 46 12.09 -13.35 6.71
N ASP A 47 13.31 -13.83 6.45
CA ASP A 47 14.17 -14.39 7.48
C ASP A 47 14.37 -13.40 8.66
N ALA A 48 14.55 -13.93 9.86
CA ALA A 48 14.64 -13.13 11.09
C ALA A 48 15.87 -12.21 11.11
N ASP A 49 16.98 -12.62 10.50
CA ASP A 49 18.20 -11.81 10.45
C ASP A 49 17.98 -10.61 9.51
N ILE A 50 17.31 -10.84 8.38
CA ILE A 50 16.94 -9.78 7.43
C ILE A 50 15.95 -8.80 8.06
N GLU A 51 14.93 -9.31 8.77
CA GLU A 51 14.00 -8.45 9.50
C GLU A 51 14.74 -7.57 10.51
N THR A 52 15.66 -8.13 11.29
CA THR A 52 16.48 -7.39 12.27
C THR A 52 17.32 -6.29 11.61
N LEU A 53 17.93 -6.57 10.46
CA LEU A 53 18.69 -5.57 9.70
C LEU A 53 17.81 -4.42 9.19
N ILE A 54 16.61 -4.74 8.71
CA ILE A 54 15.63 -3.73 8.27
C ILE A 54 15.11 -2.93 9.46
N GLU A 55 14.92 -3.56 10.63
CA GLU A 55 14.51 -2.84 11.84
C GLU A 55 15.56 -1.87 12.35
N ALA A 56 16.85 -2.21 12.21
CA ALA A 56 17.95 -1.36 12.63
C ALA A 56 18.09 -0.10 11.77
N ASP A 57 17.86 -0.21 10.46
CA ASP A 57 17.91 0.91 9.52
C ASP A 57 16.90 0.73 8.37
N PRO A 58 15.60 1.03 8.59
CA PRO A 58 14.57 0.81 7.57
C PRO A 58 14.79 1.68 6.34
N ASP A 59 15.38 2.87 6.54
CA ASP A 59 15.71 3.82 5.49
C ASP A 59 16.94 3.39 4.70
N ALA A 60 17.63 2.29 5.00
CA ALA A 60 18.64 1.71 4.12
C ALA A 60 18.02 0.83 3.01
N TYR A 61 16.78 0.37 3.19
CA TYR A 61 16.15 -0.63 2.33
C TYR A 61 14.86 -0.14 1.68
N ILE A 62 14.47 -0.77 0.57
CA ILE A 62 13.16 -0.57 -0.07
C ILE A 62 12.53 -1.93 -0.32
N ALA A 63 11.25 -2.06 0.02
CA ALA A 63 10.45 -3.22 -0.32
C ALA A 63 10.06 -3.16 -1.80
N ILE A 64 10.40 -4.20 -2.56
CA ILE A 64 9.99 -4.38 -3.95
C ILE A 64 8.96 -5.49 -3.99
N VAL A 65 7.74 -5.16 -4.40
CA VAL A 65 6.60 -6.08 -4.44
C VAL A 65 6.13 -6.25 -5.88
N PRO A 66 6.46 -7.37 -6.55
CA PRO A 66 5.97 -7.64 -7.89
C PRO A 66 4.46 -7.81 -7.94
N PHE A 67 3.89 -7.42 -9.07
CA PHE A 67 2.50 -7.67 -9.40
C PHE A 67 2.37 -9.05 -10.02
N GLY A 68 1.49 -9.88 -9.46
CA GLY A 68 1.29 -11.26 -9.90
C GLY A 68 1.35 -12.24 -8.74
N ALA A 69 0.51 -13.27 -8.84
CA ALA A 69 0.23 -14.35 -7.89
C ALA A 69 1.42 -14.86 -7.04
N GLY A 70 1.74 -14.17 -5.93
CA GLY A 70 2.63 -14.65 -4.85
C GLY A 70 3.77 -15.58 -5.30
N ASN A 71 3.77 -16.82 -4.80
CA ASN A 71 4.79 -17.82 -5.12
C ASN A 71 4.80 -18.24 -6.61
N LYS A 72 3.64 -18.27 -7.28
CA LYS A 72 3.56 -18.59 -8.72
C LYS A 72 4.34 -17.58 -9.55
N TYR A 73 4.29 -16.29 -9.21
CA TYR A 73 5.09 -15.27 -9.90
C TYR A 73 6.57 -15.60 -9.89
N PHE A 74 7.13 -15.98 -8.73
CA PHE A 74 8.56 -16.28 -8.60
C PHE A 74 8.99 -17.57 -9.28
N ARG A 75 8.10 -18.56 -9.36
CA ARG A 75 8.29 -19.80 -10.11
C ARG A 75 8.33 -19.53 -11.61
N ASP A 76 7.38 -18.74 -12.10
CA ASP A 76 7.25 -18.43 -13.52
C ASP A 76 8.31 -17.38 -13.96
N ASN A 77 8.79 -16.55 -13.03
CA ASN A 77 9.80 -15.51 -13.24
C ASN A 77 11.04 -15.72 -12.34
N PRO A 78 11.85 -16.76 -12.59
CA PRO A 78 13.00 -17.09 -11.75
C PRO A 78 14.08 -15.98 -11.72
N ARG A 79 14.09 -15.08 -12.71
CA ARG A 79 15.02 -13.94 -12.81
C ARG A 79 14.39 -12.58 -12.49
N ALA A 80 13.21 -12.54 -11.87
CA ALA A 80 12.51 -11.29 -11.56
C ALA A 80 13.39 -10.25 -10.84
N ASN A 81 14.20 -10.66 -9.88
CA ASN A 81 15.11 -9.78 -9.15
C ASN A 81 16.18 -9.15 -10.06
N ALA A 82 16.77 -9.93 -10.97
CA ALA A 82 17.77 -9.44 -11.91
C ALA A 82 17.14 -8.47 -12.94
N ASN A 83 15.93 -8.79 -13.43
CA ASN A 83 15.22 -7.94 -14.37
C ASN A 83 14.81 -6.61 -13.74
N ILE A 84 14.31 -6.64 -12.50
CA ILE A 84 13.97 -5.42 -11.75
C ILE A 84 15.23 -4.61 -11.45
N LEU A 85 16.33 -5.24 -11.05
CA LEU A 85 17.60 -4.54 -10.85
C LEU A 85 18.10 -3.88 -12.14
N ALA A 86 18.01 -4.58 -13.28
CA ALA A 86 18.39 -4.03 -14.57
C ALA A 86 17.53 -2.82 -14.95
N PHE A 87 16.22 -2.90 -14.72
CA PHE A 87 15.31 -1.77 -14.89
C PHE A 87 15.67 -0.59 -13.98
N ILE A 88 15.87 -0.83 -12.68
CA ILE A 88 16.22 0.23 -11.71
C ILE A 88 17.53 0.92 -12.10
N LYS A 89 18.55 0.14 -12.52
CA LYS A 89 19.81 0.70 -13.03
C LYS A 89 19.61 1.55 -14.28
N SER A 90 18.66 1.18 -15.15
CA SER A 90 18.34 1.95 -16.37
C SER A 90 17.71 3.33 -16.12
N LEU A 91 17.29 3.61 -14.87
CA LEU A 91 16.82 4.94 -14.47
C LEU A 91 17.96 5.95 -14.32
N GLU A 92 19.22 5.50 -14.23
CA GLU A 92 20.41 6.37 -14.11
C GLU A 92 20.34 7.36 -12.93
N LEU A 93 19.62 7.03 -11.86
CA LEU A 93 19.51 7.81 -10.62
C LEU A 93 20.46 7.35 -9.51
N HIS A 94 21.30 6.36 -9.80
CA HIS A 94 22.28 5.81 -8.86
C HIS A 94 23.64 6.50 -9.06
N GLU A 95 24.41 6.59 -8.00
CA GLU A 95 25.72 7.22 -8.02
C GLU A 95 26.82 6.22 -8.39
N GLU A 96 27.93 6.73 -8.91
CA GLU A 96 29.10 5.89 -9.23
C GLU A 96 29.69 5.33 -7.92
N GLY A 97 29.61 4.01 -7.75
CA GLY A 97 29.97 3.33 -6.50
C GLY A 97 28.80 2.69 -5.75
N ASP A 98 27.55 3.01 -6.12
CA ASP A 98 26.37 2.38 -5.54
C ASP A 98 26.37 0.86 -5.79
N SER A 99 26.45 0.08 -4.72
CA SER A 99 26.38 -1.38 -4.76
C SER A 99 24.93 -1.87 -4.73
N LEU A 100 24.15 -1.46 -5.75
CA LEU A 100 22.73 -1.82 -5.85
C LEU A 100 22.52 -3.33 -5.94
N SER A 101 21.62 -3.84 -5.11
CA SER A 101 21.19 -5.24 -5.18
C SER A 101 19.68 -5.37 -4.96
N VAL A 102 19.04 -6.28 -5.71
CA VAL A 102 17.67 -6.72 -5.44
C VAL A 102 17.73 -8.20 -5.08
N ALA A 103 17.42 -8.49 -3.82
CA ALA A 103 17.45 -9.84 -3.28
C ALA A 103 16.03 -10.41 -3.18
N LYS A 104 15.86 -11.66 -3.62
CA LYS A 104 14.72 -12.48 -3.19
C LYS A 104 15.00 -12.91 -1.77
N ALA A 105 14.23 -12.41 -0.81
CA ALA A 105 14.41 -12.84 0.56
C ALA A 105 14.16 -14.34 0.68
N LEU A 106 15.02 -15.03 1.44
CA LEU A 106 14.75 -16.42 1.79
C LEU A 106 13.51 -16.44 2.69
N PRO A 107 12.52 -17.27 2.37
CA PRO A 107 11.28 -17.25 3.11
C PRO A 107 11.48 -17.92 4.47
N ARG A 108 10.98 -17.29 5.54
CA ARG A 108 11.01 -17.86 6.90
C ARG A 108 10.42 -19.26 6.98
N ASN A 109 9.37 -19.50 6.19
CA ASN A 109 8.71 -20.79 6.07
C ASN A 109 8.79 -21.26 4.61
N LYS A 110 8.91 -22.58 4.39
CA LYS A 110 8.84 -23.11 3.03
C LYS A 110 7.50 -22.69 2.38
N PRO A 111 7.53 -22.13 1.15
CA PRO A 111 6.31 -21.74 0.45
C PRO A 111 5.36 -22.94 0.35
N ASN A 112 4.07 -22.71 0.62
CA ASN A 112 3.08 -23.73 0.31
C ASN A 112 2.89 -23.77 -1.21
N GLN A 113 3.48 -24.76 -1.87
CA GLN A 113 3.44 -24.87 -3.34
C GLN A 113 2.02 -25.02 -3.90
N LYS A 114 1.03 -25.42 -3.08
CA LYS A 114 -0.37 -25.51 -3.50
C LYS A 114 -1.10 -24.18 -3.50
N ARG A 115 -0.57 -23.16 -2.82
CA ARG A 115 -1.19 -21.83 -2.73
C ARG A 115 -0.47 -20.90 -3.69
N GLU A 116 -1.04 -20.77 -4.88
CA GLU A 116 -0.44 -19.97 -5.94
C GLU A 116 -0.50 -18.46 -5.65
N PHE A 117 -1.55 -18.00 -4.99
CA PHE A 117 -1.84 -16.58 -4.71
C PHE A 117 -1.60 -16.20 -3.24
N GLU A 118 -0.54 -16.72 -2.62
CA GLU A 118 -0.19 -16.30 -1.25
C GLU A 118 0.15 -14.81 -1.17
N LYS A 119 0.17 -14.30 0.07
CA LYS A 119 0.58 -12.93 0.41
C LYS A 119 1.86 -12.53 -0.33
N PRO A 120 2.02 -11.23 -0.68
CA PRO A 120 3.13 -10.78 -1.50
C PRO A 120 4.48 -11.20 -0.93
N TRP A 121 5.35 -11.65 -1.83
CA TRP A 121 6.74 -12.02 -1.52
C TRP A 121 7.60 -10.81 -1.81
N THR A 122 7.97 -10.11 -0.74
CA THR A 122 8.78 -8.90 -0.80
C THR A 122 10.21 -9.25 -1.21
N MET A 123 10.71 -8.62 -2.28
CA MET A 123 12.13 -8.52 -2.56
C MET A 123 12.71 -7.29 -1.87
N ILE A 124 13.99 -7.34 -1.52
CA ILE A 124 14.67 -6.26 -0.81
C ILE A 124 15.63 -5.57 -1.77
N LEU A 125 15.43 -4.27 -2.00
CA LEU A 125 16.41 -3.42 -2.63
C LEU A 125 17.32 -2.80 -1.57
N SER A 126 18.62 -2.93 -1.74
CA SER A 126 19.65 -2.33 -0.89
C SER A 126 20.69 -1.57 -1.72
N GLY A 127 21.46 -0.69 -1.04
CA GLY A 127 22.51 0.11 -1.66
C GLY A 127 22.03 1.28 -2.51
N ALA A 128 20.74 1.64 -2.42
CA ALA A 128 20.17 2.78 -3.14
C ALA A 128 20.53 4.10 -2.45
N GLY A 129 21.19 5.01 -3.17
CA GLY A 129 21.34 6.39 -2.73
C GLY A 129 19.99 7.10 -2.51
N LYS A 130 20.02 8.24 -1.80
CA LYS A 130 18.81 9.00 -1.43
C LYS A 130 17.95 9.38 -2.64
N ASN A 131 18.58 9.86 -3.72
CA ASN A 131 17.87 10.30 -4.92
C ASN A 131 17.07 9.17 -5.58
N LEU A 132 17.69 8.00 -5.76
CA LEU A 132 17.03 6.83 -6.30
C LEU A 132 15.91 6.35 -5.36
N ARG A 133 16.16 6.32 -4.04
CA ARG A 133 15.18 5.90 -3.04
C ARG A 133 13.93 6.77 -3.07
N ASP A 134 14.11 8.08 -2.98
CA ASP A 134 13.02 9.05 -2.99
C ASP A 134 12.21 8.92 -4.28
N TYR A 135 12.87 8.80 -5.43
CA TYR A 135 12.21 8.61 -6.72
C TYR A 135 11.39 7.30 -6.79
N LEU A 136 11.97 6.18 -6.37
CA LEU A 136 11.30 4.89 -6.39
C LEU A 136 10.04 4.88 -5.51
N VAL A 137 10.16 5.39 -4.27
CA VAL A 137 9.03 5.48 -3.33
C VAL A 137 7.99 6.49 -3.80
N TRP A 138 8.41 7.63 -4.36
CA TRP A 138 7.52 8.64 -4.93
C TRP A 138 6.72 8.08 -6.12
N HIS A 139 7.38 7.50 -7.12
CA HIS A 139 6.71 6.93 -8.29
C HIS A 139 5.85 5.72 -7.91
N GLN A 140 6.30 4.97 -6.90
CA GLN A 140 5.69 3.79 -6.29
C GLN A 140 5.50 2.61 -7.24
N THR A 141 4.69 2.71 -8.29
CA THR A 141 4.34 1.58 -9.15
C THR A 141 4.96 1.72 -10.53
N PHE A 142 5.67 0.68 -10.98
CA PHE A 142 6.35 0.61 -12.26
C PHE A 142 5.72 -0.47 -13.12
N ALA A 143 4.94 -0.05 -14.12
CA ALA A 143 4.38 -0.94 -15.15
C ALA A 143 5.29 -0.93 -16.38
N VAL A 144 6.31 -1.78 -16.36
CA VAL A 144 7.34 -1.89 -17.42
C VAL A 144 6.88 -2.90 -18.49
N HIS A 145 6.45 -4.07 -18.05
CA HIS A 145 5.92 -5.15 -18.89
C HIS A 145 4.91 -5.97 -18.06
N PRO A 146 3.94 -6.70 -18.65
CA PRO A 146 3.03 -7.56 -17.89
C PRO A 146 3.72 -8.54 -16.91
N GLU A 147 4.93 -9.00 -17.24
CA GLU A 147 5.75 -9.87 -16.39
C GLU A 147 6.75 -9.10 -15.50
N LEU A 148 6.90 -7.79 -15.73
CA LEU A 148 7.80 -6.89 -15.01
C LEU A 148 7.01 -5.65 -14.55
N THR A 149 6.04 -5.90 -13.67
CA THR A 149 5.32 -4.86 -12.97
C THR A 149 5.56 -5.02 -11.48
N PHE A 150 5.91 -3.94 -10.79
CA PHE A 150 6.20 -3.98 -9.35
C PHE A 150 5.92 -2.65 -8.67
N SER A 151 5.78 -2.69 -7.34
CA SER A 151 5.72 -1.51 -6.50
C SER A 151 6.95 -1.41 -5.59
N ALA A 152 7.51 -0.21 -5.46
CA ALA A 152 8.53 0.15 -4.49
C ALA A 152 7.86 0.81 -3.28
N LEU A 153 8.07 0.25 -2.10
CA LEU A 153 7.41 0.65 -0.85
C LEU A 153 8.46 0.87 0.25
N PRO A 154 8.29 1.87 1.12
CA PRO A 154 9.16 2.06 2.26
C PRO A 154 8.87 1.03 3.36
N PHE A 155 9.87 0.72 4.18
CA PHE A 155 9.69 -0.03 5.42
C PHE A 155 9.22 0.89 6.55
N ASP A 156 8.02 1.46 6.40
CA ASP A 156 7.45 2.40 7.35
C ASP A 156 6.45 1.70 8.31
N LYS A 157 6.76 1.74 9.61
CA LYS A 157 5.94 1.15 10.68
C LYS A 157 4.68 1.97 10.99
N ASP A 158 4.67 3.26 10.67
CA ASP A 158 3.56 4.18 10.90
C ASP A 158 2.59 4.27 9.73
N LEU A 159 3.01 3.79 8.55
CA LEU A 159 2.19 3.75 7.35
C LEU A 159 1.02 2.77 7.47
N GLN A 160 -0.20 3.27 7.21
CA GLN A 160 -1.45 2.51 7.32
C GLN A 160 -2.30 2.67 6.07
N SER A 161 -3.00 1.61 5.68
CA SER A 161 -3.92 1.66 4.55
C SER A 161 -5.12 2.55 4.87
N TRP A 162 -5.58 3.31 3.88
CA TRP A 162 -6.83 4.05 3.98
C TRP A 162 -8.04 3.13 3.79
N VAL A 163 -7.85 1.92 3.26
CA VAL A 163 -8.90 0.90 3.19
C VAL A 163 -9.07 0.30 4.58
N ILE A 164 -10.25 0.49 5.16
CA ILE A 164 -10.60 -0.02 6.48
C ILE A 164 -11.16 -1.43 6.35
N MET A 165 -12.14 -1.62 5.46
CA MET A 165 -12.73 -2.93 5.21
C MET A 165 -13.55 -2.97 3.91
N ASN A 166 -13.76 -4.18 3.40
CA ASN A 166 -14.75 -4.46 2.37
C ASN A 166 -16.01 -5.05 3.04
N ILE A 167 -17.17 -4.59 2.60
CA ILE A 167 -18.50 -4.99 3.08
C ILE A 167 -19.21 -5.65 1.89
N SER A 168 -19.65 -6.89 2.08
CA SER A 168 -20.41 -7.66 1.10
C SER A 168 -21.79 -8.05 1.68
N GLY A 169 -22.72 -8.41 0.80
CA GLY A 169 -24.05 -8.91 1.16
C GLY A 169 -25.16 -8.28 0.32
N ASP A 170 -26.38 -8.75 0.52
CA ASP A 170 -27.54 -8.43 -0.33
C ASP A 170 -27.94 -6.94 -0.33
N LEU A 171 -27.48 -6.19 0.68
CA LEU A 171 -27.76 -4.76 0.81
C LEU A 171 -26.74 -3.87 0.09
N VAL A 172 -25.70 -4.45 -0.52
CA VAL A 172 -24.69 -3.71 -1.26
C VAL A 172 -25.24 -3.30 -2.62
N GLU A 173 -25.47 -2.01 -2.80
CA GLU A 173 -25.93 -1.46 -4.07
C GLU A 173 -25.20 -0.17 -4.46
N LYS A 174 -25.30 0.19 -5.74
CA LYS A 174 -24.59 1.34 -6.33
C LYS A 174 -25.21 2.69 -5.96
N SER A 175 -26.42 2.71 -5.40
CA SER A 175 -27.17 3.94 -5.14
C SER A 175 -26.42 4.83 -4.13
N ARG A 176 -26.37 6.15 -4.40
CA ARG A 176 -25.72 7.09 -3.48
C ARG A 176 -26.45 7.15 -2.14
N GLU A 177 -27.76 6.99 -2.16
CA GLU A 177 -28.60 6.97 -0.95
C GLU A 177 -28.20 5.81 -0.03
N ALA A 178 -28.08 4.59 -0.55
CA ALA A 178 -27.66 3.45 0.25
C ALA A 178 -26.25 3.59 0.79
N GLN A 179 -25.29 4.09 0.00
CA GLN A 179 -23.93 4.38 0.49
C GLN A 179 -23.93 5.39 1.64
N VAL A 180 -24.72 6.47 1.53
CA VAL A 180 -24.84 7.49 2.58
C VAL A 180 -25.50 6.91 3.83
N ASN A 181 -26.57 6.11 3.67
CA ASN A 181 -27.25 5.45 4.78
C ASN A 181 -26.33 4.46 5.50
N ALA A 182 -25.58 3.66 4.74
CA ALA A 182 -24.60 2.72 5.28
C ALA A 182 -23.48 3.44 6.04
N LEU A 183 -22.90 4.49 5.45
CA LEU A 183 -21.88 5.31 6.10
C LEU A 183 -22.41 5.96 7.38
N GLY A 184 -23.64 6.48 7.36
CA GLY A 184 -24.32 7.03 8.53
C GLY A 184 -24.49 6.00 9.64
N ALA A 185 -24.97 4.80 9.30
CA ALA A 185 -25.13 3.70 10.25
C ALA A 185 -23.80 3.26 10.87
N ILE A 186 -22.74 3.15 10.06
CA ILE A 186 -21.38 2.81 10.52
C ILE A 186 -20.87 3.87 11.50
N LYS A 187 -20.89 5.15 11.12
CA LYS A 187 -20.45 6.26 11.99
C LYS A 187 -21.20 6.28 13.30
N HIS A 188 -22.52 6.16 13.22
CA HIS A 188 -23.40 6.15 14.39
C HIS A 188 -23.09 4.98 15.34
N LYS A 189 -22.83 3.78 14.81
CA LYS A 189 -22.45 2.61 15.63
C LYS A 189 -21.09 2.81 16.29
N LEU A 190 -20.11 3.35 15.56
CA LEU A 190 -18.77 3.65 16.09
C LEU A 190 -18.82 4.73 17.17
N TRP A 191 -19.58 5.81 16.99
CA TRP A 191 -19.73 6.88 17.98
C TRP A 191 -20.41 6.44 19.27
N ARG A 192 -21.17 5.33 19.24
CA ARG A 192 -21.77 4.73 20.43
C ARG A 192 -20.91 3.62 21.05
N ASN A 193 -19.83 3.21 20.39
CA ASN A 193 -18.94 2.17 20.87
C ASN A 193 -17.89 2.75 21.84
N PRO A 194 -17.90 2.37 23.14
CA PRO A 194 -16.95 2.92 24.11
C PRO A 194 -15.49 2.63 23.76
N ALA A 195 -15.18 1.41 23.29
CA ALA A 195 -13.82 1.02 22.94
C ALA A 195 -13.26 1.85 21.77
N PHE A 196 -14.09 2.08 20.73
CA PHE A 196 -13.71 2.95 19.61
C PHE A 196 -13.46 4.39 20.09
N ARG A 197 -14.37 4.94 20.92
CA ARG A 197 -14.22 6.30 21.45
C ARG A 197 -12.94 6.47 22.25
N SER A 198 -12.66 5.56 23.18
CA SER A 198 -11.44 5.58 23.99
C SER A 198 -10.18 5.45 23.12
N TYR A 199 -10.22 4.60 22.09
CA TYR A 199 -9.11 4.45 21.16
C TYR A 199 -8.84 5.72 20.34
N ALA A 200 -9.89 6.29 19.72
CA ALA A 200 -9.80 7.52 18.94
C ALA A 200 -9.36 8.71 19.80
N ASP A 201 -9.89 8.81 21.03
CA ASP A 201 -9.52 9.85 21.99
C ASP A 201 -8.04 9.78 22.35
N ARG A 202 -7.55 8.60 22.74
CA ARG A 202 -6.12 8.40 23.07
C ARG A 202 -5.19 8.79 21.93
N LEU A 203 -5.48 8.36 20.69
CA LEU A 203 -4.62 8.66 19.55
C LEU A 203 -4.63 10.14 19.17
N LEU A 204 -5.81 10.76 19.11
CA LEU A 204 -5.95 12.16 18.74
C LEU A 204 -5.48 13.10 19.86
N ALA A 205 -5.63 12.72 21.14
CA ALA A 205 -5.04 13.41 22.28
C ALA A 205 -3.52 13.47 22.18
N ALA A 206 -2.88 12.33 21.89
CA ALA A 206 -1.43 12.24 21.75
C ALA A 206 -0.89 13.10 20.58
N GLN A 207 -1.76 13.47 19.63
CA GLN A 207 -1.46 14.38 18.52
C GLN A 207 -1.87 15.84 18.82
N ASN A 208 -2.18 16.17 20.07
CA ASN A 208 -2.61 17.49 20.51
C ASN A 208 -3.88 18.00 19.80
N VAL A 209 -4.74 17.09 19.32
CA VAL A 209 -6.03 17.48 18.74
C VAL A 209 -6.97 17.87 19.88
N ALA A 210 -7.36 19.13 19.93
CA ALA A 210 -8.30 19.63 20.95
C ALA A 210 -9.71 19.01 20.82
N GLY A 211 -10.43 18.95 21.94
CA GLY A 211 -11.83 18.51 22.03
C GLY A 211 -12.05 17.38 23.03
N SER A 212 -13.32 17.16 23.36
CA SER A 212 -13.81 16.03 24.14
C SER A 212 -13.65 14.69 23.41
N THR A 213 -13.76 13.59 24.15
CA THR A 213 -13.78 12.22 23.60
C THR A 213 -14.79 12.06 22.46
N SER A 214 -15.98 12.68 22.58
CA SER A 214 -17.02 12.62 21.54
C SER A 214 -16.63 13.40 20.28
N GLU A 215 -16.07 14.60 20.45
CA GLU A 215 -15.61 15.42 19.32
C GLU A 215 -14.46 14.75 18.58
N ARG A 216 -13.52 14.12 19.30
CA ARG A 216 -12.42 13.35 18.71
C ARG A 216 -12.92 12.10 17.99
N ALA A 217 -13.90 11.37 18.53
CA ALA A 217 -14.53 10.25 17.83
C ALA A 217 -15.24 10.69 16.53
N CYS A 218 -15.91 11.84 16.54
CA CYS A 218 -16.48 12.42 15.32
C CYS A 218 -15.39 12.77 14.30
N ARG A 219 -14.33 13.46 14.73
CA ARG A 219 -13.17 13.80 13.90
C ARG A 219 -12.50 12.56 13.29
N ALA A 220 -12.36 11.48 14.06
CA ALA A 220 -11.76 10.23 13.60
C ALA A 220 -12.49 9.62 12.40
N THR A 221 -13.82 9.78 12.35
CA THR A 221 -14.65 9.26 11.25
C THR A 221 -14.94 10.30 10.16
N LYS A 222 -14.38 11.51 10.26
CA LYS A 222 -14.71 12.63 9.35
C LYS A 222 -14.34 12.32 7.91
N THR A 223 -13.25 11.61 7.70
CA THR A 223 -12.72 11.19 6.40
C THR A 223 -13.31 9.89 5.89
N PHE A 224 -14.20 9.24 6.65
CA PHE A 224 -14.77 7.98 6.20
C PHE A 224 -15.68 8.20 5.00
N ASP A 225 -15.52 7.35 4.00
CA ASP A 225 -16.35 7.28 2.81
C ASP A 225 -16.61 5.81 2.43
N VAL A 226 -17.67 5.58 1.65
CA VAL A 226 -18.03 4.27 1.15
C VAL A 226 -18.12 4.34 -0.38
N THR A 227 -17.37 3.47 -1.04
CA THR A 227 -17.34 3.36 -2.50
C THR A 227 -17.90 2.00 -2.92
N TYR A 228 -18.81 2.00 -3.90
CA TYR A 228 -19.28 0.77 -4.54
C TYR A 228 -18.27 0.30 -5.59
N ILE A 229 -17.89 -0.97 -5.50
CA ILE A 229 -16.97 -1.63 -6.41
C ILE A 229 -17.68 -2.84 -7.02
N GLU A 230 -17.70 -2.88 -8.35
CA GLU A 230 -18.18 -4.03 -9.10
C GLU A 230 -17.12 -5.13 -9.04
N THR A 231 -17.50 -6.27 -8.48
CA THR A 231 -16.64 -7.45 -8.33
C THR A 231 -17.40 -8.71 -8.74
N GLN A 232 -16.66 -9.79 -8.97
CA GLN A 232 -17.21 -11.11 -9.28
C GLN A 232 -16.72 -12.13 -8.26
N ASP A 233 -17.52 -13.17 -8.00
CA ASP A 233 -17.09 -14.32 -7.21
C ASP A 233 -16.20 -15.28 -8.03
N SER A 234 -15.81 -16.40 -7.43
CA SER A 234 -14.99 -17.42 -8.10
C SER A 234 -15.68 -18.12 -9.27
N GLU A 235 -17.01 -18.03 -9.36
CA GLU A 235 -17.83 -18.61 -10.44
C GLU A 235 -18.12 -17.58 -11.55
N GLY A 236 -17.68 -16.33 -11.37
CA GLY A 236 -17.91 -15.22 -12.30
C GLY A 236 -19.25 -14.52 -12.10
N ASN A 237 -20.01 -14.85 -11.06
CA ASN A 237 -21.27 -14.17 -10.77
C ASN A 237 -21.01 -12.78 -10.19
N PRO A 238 -21.87 -11.77 -10.47
CA PRO A 238 -21.77 -10.46 -9.85
C PRO A 238 -21.84 -10.57 -8.31
N ALA A 239 -20.80 -10.09 -7.64
CA ALA A 239 -20.70 -10.11 -6.18
C ALA A 239 -20.15 -8.77 -5.71
N PRO A 240 -20.90 -7.67 -5.83
CA PRO A 240 -20.39 -6.33 -5.56
C PRO A 240 -20.05 -6.12 -4.08
N ILE A 241 -19.17 -5.16 -3.83
CA ILE A 241 -18.78 -4.78 -2.48
C ILE A 241 -18.89 -3.27 -2.27
N TRP A 242 -19.08 -2.88 -1.01
CA TRP A 242 -18.79 -1.56 -0.52
C TRP A 242 -17.43 -1.55 0.15
N GLN A 243 -16.52 -0.70 -0.31
CA GLN A 243 -15.24 -0.47 0.35
C GLN A 243 -15.35 0.75 1.26
N LEU A 244 -15.21 0.52 2.56
CA LEU A 244 -15.09 1.58 3.56
C LEU A 244 -13.65 2.06 3.59
N THR A 245 -13.45 3.33 3.29
CA THR A 245 -12.15 3.99 3.37
C THR A 245 -12.17 5.11 4.40
N GLY A 246 -11.00 5.51 4.89
CA GLY A 246 -10.84 6.66 5.76
C GLY A 246 -9.37 6.92 6.05
N LYS A 247 -9.01 8.21 6.19
CA LYS A 247 -7.66 8.59 6.58
C LYS A 247 -7.30 7.92 7.93
N PRO A 248 -6.17 7.19 8.03
CA PRO A 248 -5.71 6.62 9.28
C PRO A 248 -5.55 7.69 10.37
N LEU A 249 -5.77 7.27 11.62
CA LEU A 249 -5.53 8.12 12.77
C LEU A 249 -4.04 8.22 13.13
N THR A 250 -3.17 7.49 12.44
CA THR A 250 -1.71 7.52 12.61
C THR A 250 -1.08 8.63 11.74
N LYS A 251 0.23 8.84 11.90
CA LYS A 251 1.00 9.87 11.20
C LYS A 251 1.30 9.52 9.73
N ASP A 252 0.32 9.04 8.97
CA ASP A 252 0.53 8.90 7.52
C ASP A 252 0.70 10.32 6.93
N PRO A 253 1.88 10.64 6.32
CA PRO A 253 2.11 11.97 5.77
C PRO A 253 1.06 12.31 4.69
N ILE A 254 0.66 13.58 4.62
CA ILE A 254 -0.18 14.12 3.51
C ILE A 254 0.72 14.38 2.27
#